data_AF-A0A418HK67-F1
#
_entry.id   AF-A0A418HK67-F1
#
_cell.length_a   1.000
_cell.length_b   1.000
_cell.length_c   1.000
_cell.angle_alpha   90.00
_cell.angle_beta   90.00
_cell.angle_gamma   90.00
#
_symmetry.space_group_name_H-M   'P 1'
#
loop_
_entity.id
_entity.type
_entity.pdbx_description
1 polymer ?
#
loop_
_entity_poly.entity_id
_entity_poly.type
_entity_poly.pdbx_seq_one_letter_code
_entity_poly.pdbx_strand_id
1 'polypeptide(L)' 'MSIKQMLDDLLNKKWDWEDLIWLILMIVIASTFTTPLLGIPIGIIVYFLLFNISDETKEESKKYDLKSKE' A
#
# COMPACT_ATOMS: atom_id res chain seq x y z
N MET A 1 14.23 9.76 0.21
CA MET A 1 13.96 8.94 -1.00
C MET A 1 13.60 9.86 -2.14
N SER A 2 14.16 9.65 -3.33
CA SER A 2 13.69 10.35 -4.53
C SER A 2 12.38 9.72 -5.00
N ILE A 3 11.46 10.53 -5.54
CA ILE A 3 10.21 10.07 -6.17
C ILE A 3 10.49 8.96 -7.19
N LYS A 4 11.63 9.05 -7.89
CA LYS A 4 12.09 8.03 -8.83
C LYS A 4 12.35 6.68 -8.17
N GLN A 5 13.04 6.66 -7.03
CA GLN A 5 13.33 5.43 -6.30
C GLN A 5 12.05 4.79 -5.76
N MET A 6 11.10 5.61 -5.28
CA MET A 6 9.81 5.10 -4.84
C MET A 6 9.03 4.48 -6.01
N LEU A 7 9.06 5.11 -7.19
CA LEU A 7 8.46 4.55 -8.40
C LEU A 7 9.14 3.24 -8.84
N ASP A 8 10.47 3.17 -8.81
CA ASP A 8 11.22 1.95 -9.10
C ASP A 8 10.88 0.82 -8.11
N ASP A 9 10.76 1.11 -6.82
CA ASP A 9 10.31 0.13 -5.81
C ASP A 9 8.85 -0.29 -6.05
N LEU A 10 7.96 0.63 -6.42
CA LEU A 10 6.58 0.32 -6.79
C LEU A 10 6.51 -0.57 -8.05
N LEU A 11 7.32 -0.29 -9.07
CA LEU A 11 7.32 -1.04 -10.33
C LEU A 11 7.96 -2.42 -10.18
N ASN A 12 8.96 -2.57 -9.31
CA ASN A 12 9.62 -3.84 -9.04
C ASN A 12 8.96 -4.66 -7.92
N LYS A 13 7.97 -4.11 -7.19
CA LYS A 13 7.18 -4.87 -6.22
C LYS A 13 6.44 -6.00 -6.95
N LYS A 14 6.50 -7.21 -6.40
CA LYS A 14 5.60 -8.30 -6.81
C LYS A 14 4.20 -8.00 -6.29
N TRP A 15 3.39 -7.36 -7.12
CA TRP A 15 2.00 -7.06 -6.80
C TRP A 15 1.18 -8.33 -6.72
N ASP A 16 0.48 -8.51 -5.61
CA ASP A 16 -0.61 -9.48 -5.52
C ASP A 16 -1.89 -8.89 -6.14
N TRP A 17 -2.82 -9.74 -6.56
CA TRP A 17 -4.11 -9.29 -7.08
C TRP A 17 -4.93 -8.54 -6.03
N GLU A 18 -4.85 -8.94 -4.76
CA GLU A 18 -5.52 -8.25 -3.65
C GLU A 18 -4.96 -6.84 -3.45
N ASP A 19 -3.64 -6.69 -3.54
CA ASP A 19 -2.95 -5.39 -3.46
C ASP A 19 -3.43 -4.44 -4.56
N LEU A 20 -3.54 -4.97 -5.79
CA LEU A 20 -3.95 -4.19 -6.95
C LEU A 20 -5.41 -3.70 -6.83
N ILE A 21 -6.30 -4.58 -6.34
CA ILE A 21 -7.72 -4.25 -6.11
C ILE A 21 -7.83 -3.17 -5.02
N TRP A 22 -7.09 -3.30 -3.92
CA TRP A 22 -7.11 -2.31 -2.85
C TRP A 22 -6.55 -0.96 -3.28
N LEU A 23 -5.49 -0.95 -4.08
CA LEU A 23 -4.92 0.28 -4.65
C LEU A 23 -5.96 1.02 -5.50
N ILE A 24 -6.65 0.30 -6.39
CA ILE A 24 -7.69 0.88 -7.25
C ILE A 24 -8.85 1.42 -6.40
N LEU A 25 -9.30 0.68 -5.37
CA LEU A 25 -10.34 1.14 -4.46
C LEU A 25 -9.95 2.43 -3.74
N MET A 26 -8.71 2.53 -3.25
CA MET A 26 -8.21 3.76 -2.61
C MET A 26 -8.16 4.94 -3.57
N ILE A 27 -7.76 4.72 -4.83
CA ILE A 27 -7.79 5.76 -5.86
C ILE A 27 -9.22 6.22 -6.12
N VAL A 28 -10.16 5.29 -6.30
CA VAL A 28 -11.58 5.64 -6.55
C VAL A 28 -12.18 6.42 -5.40
N ILE A 29 -11.93 5.99 -4.16
CA ILE A 29 -12.41 6.69 -2.96
C ILE A 29 -11.76 8.07 -2.87
N ALA A 30 -10.43 8.18 -3.01
CA ALA A 30 -9.73 9.47 -2.97
C ALA A 30 -10.19 10.42 -4.08
N SER A 31 -10.42 9.92 -5.30
CA SER A 31 -10.96 10.70 -6.42
C SER A 31 -12.38 11.20 -6.17
N THR A 32 -13.17 10.50 -5.36
CA THR A 32 -14.53 10.93 -4.97
C THR A 32 -14.51 12.13 -4.04
N PHE A 33 -13.54 12.20 -3.11
CA PHE A 33 -13.39 13.32 -2.17
C PHE A 33 -12.60 14.50 -2.74
N THR A 34 -11.73 14.25 -3.72
CA THR A 34 -10.86 15.27 -4.30
C THR A 34 -11.28 15.55 -5.74
N THR A 35 -10.42 15.25 -6.70
CA THR A 35 -10.70 15.30 -8.14
C THR A 35 -10.02 14.10 -8.77
N PRO A 36 -10.52 13.55 -9.90
CA PRO A 36 -9.90 12.37 -10.52
C PRO A 36 -8.39 12.54 -10.77
N LEU A 37 -7.97 13.74 -11.16
CA LEU A 37 -6.57 14.06 -11.45
C LEU A 37 -5.66 14.06 -10.21
N LEU A 38 -6.18 14.50 -9.06
CA LEU A 38 -5.45 14.49 -7.79
C LEU A 38 -5.68 13.21 -6.97
N GLY A 39 -6.78 12.50 -7.22
CA GLY A 39 -7.15 11.29 -6.51
C GLY A 39 -6.26 10.09 -6.87
N ILE A 40 -5.67 10.06 -8.07
CA ILE A 40 -4.65 9.06 -8.41
C ILE A 40 -3.40 9.21 -7.52
N PRO A 41 -2.70 10.37 -7.48
CA PRO A 41 -1.52 10.49 -6.62
C PRO A 41 -1.87 10.40 -5.14
N ILE A 42 -3.00 10.97 -4.69
CA ILE A 42 -3.44 10.89 -3.29
C ILE A 42 -3.80 9.45 -2.91
N GLY A 43 -4.51 8.72 -3.77
CA GLY A 43 -4.89 7.33 -3.54
C GLY A 43 -3.69 6.39 -3.41
N ILE A 44 -2.66 6.60 -4.24
CA ILE A 44 -1.40 5.85 -4.13
C ILE A 44 -0.71 6.13 -2.78
N ILE A 45 -0.65 7.39 -2.34
CA ILE A 45 -0.05 7.77 -1.05
C ILE A 45 -0.82 7.16 0.12
N VAL A 46 -2.16 7.24 0.10
CA VAL A 46 -3.03 6.68 1.15
C VAL A 46 -2.91 5.17 1.21
N TYR A 47 -2.90 4.49 0.05
CA TYR A 47 -2.64 3.06 -0.02
C TYR A 47 -1.28 2.72 0.60
N PHE A 48 -0.21 3.43 0.23
CA PHE A 48 1.11 3.19 0.80
C PHE A 48 1.16 3.43 2.32
N LEU A 49 0.50 4.46 2.85
CA LEU A 49 0.46 4.72 4.28
C LEU A 49 -0.31 3.62 5.02
N LEU A 50 -1.52 3.29 4.57
CA LEU A 50 -2.35 2.29 5.24
C LEU A 50 -1.74 0.89 5.11
N PHE A 51 -1.25 0.51 3.94
CA PHE A 51 -0.73 -0.83 3.69
C PHE A 51 0.72 -1.03 4.11
N ASN A 52 1.61 -0.02 4.09
CA ASN A 52 2.93 -0.19 4.73
C ASN A 52 2.79 -0.38 6.24
N ILE A 53 1.94 0.42 6.88
CA ILE A 53 1.67 0.27 8.32
C ILE A 53 1.07 -1.12 8.56
N SER A 54 0.18 -1.57 7.68
CA SER A 54 -0.42 -2.91 7.76
C SER A 54 0.60 -4.04 7.56
N ASP A 55 1.55 -3.90 6.63
CA ASP A 55 2.58 -4.91 6.36
C ASP A 55 3.60 -4.99 7.51
N GLU A 56 3.97 -3.86 8.12
CA GLU A 56 4.75 -3.83 9.35
C GLU A 56 4.00 -4.58 10.48
N THR A 57 2.69 -4.32 10.63
CA THR A 57 1.78 -5.01 11.56
C THR A 57 1.56 -6.50 11.27
N LYS A 58 1.55 -6.90 10.00
CA LYS A 58 1.45 -8.30 9.57
C LYS A 58 2.76 -9.04 9.81
N GLU A 59 3.91 -8.44 9.53
CA GLU A 59 5.23 -9.01 9.79
C GLU A 59 5.47 -9.21 11.30
N GLU A 60 5.12 -8.22 12.12
CA GLU A 60 5.28 -8.35 13.57
C GLU A 60 4.32 -9.37 14.17
N SER A 61 3.04 -9.42 13.75
CA SER A 61 2.11 -10.46 14.20
C SER A 61 2.54 -11.87 13.80
N LYS A 62 3.04 -12.07 12.58
CA LYS A 62 3.58 -13.36 12.12
C LYS A 62 4.79 -13.82 12.94
N LYS A 63 5.65 -12.88 13.35
CA LYS A 63 6.80 -13.13 14.24
C LYS A 63 6.37 -13.56 15.64
N TYR A 64 5.30 -12.95 16.19
CA TYR A 64 4.74 -13.36 17.48
C TYR A 64 4.07 -14.74 17.42
N ASP A 65 3.33 -15.04 16.35
CA ASP A 65 2.67 -16.34 16.14
C ASP A 65 3.70 -17.49 16.04
N LEU A 66 4.82 -17.26 15.34
CA LEU A 66 5.92 -18.22 15.25
C LEU A 66 6.62 -18.45 16.59
N LYS A 67 6.90 -17.38 17.35
CA LYS A 67 7.50 -17.48 18.69
C LYS A 67 6.59 -18.18 19.70
N SER A 68 5.27 -18.10 19.53
CA SER A 68 4.30 -18.78 20.40
C SER A 68 4.21 -20.30 20.14
N LYS A 69 4.75 -20.78 19.01
CA LYS A 69 4.73 -22.19 18.61
C LYS A 69 6.03 -22.95 18.91
N GLU A 70 7.05 -22.26 19.44
CA GLU A 70 8.31 -22.85 19.93
C GLU A 70 8.26 -23.18 21.42
#